data_AF-A0A2E6KFQ0-F1
#
_entry.id   AF-A0A2E6KFQ0-F1
#
_cell.length_a   1.000
_cell.length_b   1.000
_cell.length_c   1.000
_cell.angle_alpha   90.00
_cell.angle_beta   90.00
_cell.angle_gamma   90.00
#
_symmetry.space_group_name_H-M   'P 1'
#
loop_
_entity.id
_entity.type
_entity.pdbx_description
1 polymer ?
#
loop_
_entity_poly.entity_id
_entity_poly.type
_entity_poly.pdbx_seq_one_letter_code
_entity_poly.pdbx_strand_id
1 'polypeptide(L)'
;MSKFFILIFMFSVFLLSCSSEKSGARISLENYLTNLKNEDFKMAYDIFSTNIKKNCKYEEFQKRASENFDAIKHSRLIYSGENNNKKNVNVEFLIKIDDNEINLFD
;
A
#
# COMPACT_ATOMS: atom_id res chain seq x y z
N MET A 1 -25.07 26.15 -26.83
CA MET A 1 -25.41 25.81 -25.43
C MET A 1 -25.26 24.32 -25.13
N SER A 2 -25.62 23.39 -26.03
CA SER A 2 -25.51 21.92 -25.77
C SER A 2 -24.09 21.43 -25.41
N LYS A 3 -23.04 22.01 -26.01
CA LYS A 3 -21.65 21.65 -25.71
C LYS A 3 -21.23 21.91 -24.26
N PHE A 4 -21.82 22.92 -23.61
CA PHE A 4 -21.53 23.27 -22.21
C PHE A 4 -22.18 22.28 -21.23
N PHE A 5 -23.38 21.78 -21.57
CA PHE A 5 -24.08 20.74 -20.79
C PHE A 5 -23.33 19.41 -20.81
N ILE A 6 -22.74 19.03 -21.94
CA ILE A 6 -21.92 17.80 -22.04
C ILE A 6 -20.68 17.90 -21.15
N LEU A 7 -20.05 19.06 -21.09
CA LEU A 7 -18.88 19.32 -20.24
C LEU A 7 -19.22 19.25 -18.75
N ILE A 8 -20.34 19.85 -18.34
CA ILE A 8 -20.84 19.78 -16.96
C ILE A 8 -21.22 18.34 -16.58
N PHE A 9 -21.87 17.61 -17.51
CA PHE A 9 -22.25 16.22 -17.29
C PHE A 9 -21.02 15.30 -17.14
N MET A 10 -20.00 15.44 -18.00
CA MET A 10 -18.74 14.70 -17.85
C MET A 10 -18.06 15.02 -16.51
N PHE A 11 -18.00 16.30 -16.14
CA PHE A 11 -17.40 16.72 -14.86
C PHE A 11 -18.14 16.13 -13.65
N SER A 12 -19.48 16.04 -13.71
CA SER A 12 -20.27 15.40 -12.65
C SER A 12 -20.05 13.88 -12.52
N VAL A 13 -19.79 13.17 -13.62
CA VAL A 13 -19.51 11.72 -13.57
C VAL A 13 -18.13 11.46 -12.93
N PHE A 14 -17.14 12.32 -13.19
CA PHE A 14 -15.84 12.23 -12.53
C PHE A 14 -15.91 12.52 -11.02
N LEU A 15 -16.75 13.46 -10.58
CA LEU A 15 -16.91 13.79 -9.15
C LEU A 15 -17.68 12.72 -8.36
N LEU A 16 -18.54 11.94 -9.03
CA LEU A 16 -19.25 10.80 -8.41
C LEU A 16 -18.41 9.52 -8.37
N SER A 17 -17.21 9.52 -8.95
CA SER A 17 -16.30 8.36 -8.98
C SER A 17 -15.49 8.20 -7.68
N CYS A 18 -15.89 8.87 -6.59
CA CYS A 18 -15.25 8.74 -5.29
C CYS A 18 -15.40 7.30 -4.79
N SER A 19 -14.30 6.55 -4.85
CA SER A 19 -14.24 5.14 -4.44
C SER A 19 -14.73 4.96 -3.02
N SER A 20 -15.26 3.78 -2.70
CA SER A 20 -15.58 3.34 -1.33
C SER A 20 -14.55 3.86 -0.32
N GLU A 21 -15.02 4.50 0.75
CA GLU A 21 -14.19 5.05 1.82
C GLU A 21 -13.23 3.96 2.32
N LYS A 22 -11.92 4.20 2.22
CA LYS A 22 -10.91 3.23 2.66
C LYS A 22 -10.89 3.20 4.18
N SER A 23 -10.85 2.02 4.79
CA SER A 23 -10.60 1.92 6.22
C SER A 23 -9.24 2.54 6.59
N GLY A 24 -9.13 3.08 7.80
CA GLY A 24 -7.84 3.59 8.31
C GLY A 24 -6.75 2.52 8.29
N ALA A 25 -7.11 1.26 8.57
CA ALA A 25 -6.20 0.11 8.49
C ALA A 25 -5.67 -0.10 7.07
N ARG A 26 -6.54 0.02 6.05
CA ARG A 26 -6.13 -0.07 4.66
C ARG A 26 -5.18 1.06 4.28
N ILE A 27 -5.47 2.30 4.69
CA ILE A 27 -4.60 3.45 4.43
C ILE A 27 -3.22 3.23 5.06
N SER A 28 -3.16 2.78 6.32
CA SER A 28 -1.88 2.49 6.99
C SER A 28 -1.09 1.40 6.29
N LEU A 29 -1.74 0.32 5.84
CA LEU A 29 -1.06 -0.77 5.13
C LEU A 29 -0.60 -0.34 3.73
N GLU A 30 -1.42 0.40 2.99
CA GLU A 30 -1.02 0.97 1.68
C GLU A 30 0.18 1.91 1.81
N ASN A 31 0.19 2.77 2.82
CA ASN A 31 1.32 3.67 3.09
C ASN A 31 2.59 2.89 3.46
N TYR A 32 2.46 1.85 4.29
CA TYR A 32 3.58 0.99 4.67
C TYR A 32 4.23 0.33 3.44
N LEU A 33 3.42 -0.32 2.60
CA LEU A 33 3.90 -1.00 1.41
C LEU A 33 4.45 -0.02 0.38
N THR A 34 3.84 1.15 0.22
CA THR A 34 4.32 2.21 -0.70
C THR A 34 5.67 2.74 -0.26
N ASN A 35 5.85 3.04 1.03
CA ASN A 35 7.13 3.52 1.56
C ASN A 35 8.23 2.45 1.42
N LEU A 36 7.90 1.17 1.64
CA LEU A 36 8.85 0.09 1.40
C LEU A 36 9.31 0.02 -0.07
N LYS A 37 8.38 0.20 -1.02
CA LYS A 37 8.71 0.21 -2.46
C LYS A 37 9.56 1.42 -2.88
N ASN A 38 9.46 2.52 -2.15
CA ASN A 38 10.20 3.76 -2.40
C ASN A 38 11.53 3.85 -1.65
N GLU A 39 11.95 2.78 -0.96
CA GLU A 39 13.14 2.78 -0.10
C GLU A 39 13.04 3.71 1.14
N ASP A 40 11.84 4.22 1.43
CA ASP A 40 11.53 5.09 2.57
C ASP A 40 11.35 4.27 3.86
N PHE A 41 12.36 3.47 4.22
CA PHE A 41 12.29 2.50 5.32
C PHE A 41 11.93 3.15 6.67
N LYS A 42 12.38 4.38 6.92
CA LYS A 42 12.02 5.09 8.15
C LYS A 42 10.52 5.38 8.23
N MET A 43 9.92 5.84 7.13
CA MET A 43 8.48 6.11 7.08
C MET A 43 7.66 4.82 7.16
N ALA A 44 8.13 3.73 6.53
CA ALA A 44 7.51 2.41 6.69
C ALA A 44 7.56 1.92 8.14
N TYR A 45 8.72 2.01 8.79
CA TYR A 45 8.91 1.62 10.19
C TYR A 45 8.03 2.44 11.15
N ASP A 46 7.84 3.73 10.85
CA ASP A 46 7.10 4.61 11.74
C ASP A 46 5.61 4.25 11.84
N ILE A 47 5.06 3.52 10.87
CA ILE A 47 3.68 2.99 10.89
C ILE A 47 3.51 1.86 11.92
N PHE A 48 4.58 1.18 12.33
CA PHE A 48 4.49 0.11 13.33
C PHE A 48 4.00 0.63 14.69
N SER A 49 3.20 -0.20 15.35
CA SER A 49 2.78 0.05 16.73
C SER A 49 3.99 0.04 17.68
N THR A 50 3.86 0.75 18.80
CA THR A 50 4.91 0.80 19.83
C THR A 50 5.29 -0.57 20.36
N ASN A 51 4.33 -1.51 20.43
CA ASN A 51 4.60 -2.88 20.86
C ASN A 51 5.48 -3.65 19.86
N ILE A 52 5.29 -3.46 18.55
CA ILE A 52 6.16 -4.08 17.54
C ILE A 52 7.57 -3.46 17.62
N LYS A 53 7.66 -2.13 17.73
CA LYS A 53 8.94 -1.40 17.82
C LYS A 53 9.77 -1.77 19.06
N LYS A 54 9.15 -2.26 20.14
CA LYS A 54 9.88 -2.79 21.32
C LYS A 54 10.67 -4.07 21.00
N ASN A 55 10.17 -4.88 20.07
CA ASN A 55 10.72 -6.19 19.75
C ASN A 55 11.49 -6.22 18.42
N CYS A 56 11.38 -5.16 17.61
CA CYS A 56 12.08 -5.03 16.33
C CYS A 56 12.67 -3.62 16.26
N LYS A 57 13.99 -3.51 16.43
CA LYS A 57 14.69 -2.23 16.32
C LYS A 57 14.75 -1.77 14.87
N TYR A 58 14.87 -0.46 14.67
CA TYR A 58 14.88 0.12 13.33
C TYR A 58 16.02 -0.43 12.47
N GLU A 59 17.21 -0.62 13.03
CA GLU A 59 18.39 -1.11 12.31
C GLU A 59 18.16 -2.53 11.77
N GLU A 60 17.50 -3.39 12.55
CA GLU A 60 17.15 -4.74 12.14
C GLU A 60 16.07 -4.73 11.05
N PHE A 61 15.05 -3.90 11.22
CA PHE A 61 14.02 -3.69 10.21
C PHE A 61 14.62 -3.21 8.88
N GLN A 62 15.46 -2.18 8.94
CA GLN A 62 16.11 -1.60 7.77
C GLN A 62 16.96 -2.64 7.05
N LYS A 63 17.80 -3.38 7.78
CA LYS A 63 18.63 -4.45 7.20
C LYS A 63 17.78 -5.45 6.41
N ARG A 64 16.71 -5.98 7.02
CA ARG A 64 15.82 -6.95 6.36
C ARG A 64 15.08 -6.33 5.17
N ALA A 65 14.64 -5.08 5.28
CA ALA A 65 13.95 -4.39 4.20
C ALA A 65 14.90 -4.17 3.00
N SER A 66 16.15 -3.79 3.25
CA SER A 66 17.18 -3.65 2.23
C SER A 66 17.55 -4.97 1.56
N GLU A 67 17.71 -6.06 2.34
CA GLU A 67 18.00 -7.40 1.79
C GLU A 67 16.91 -7.92 0.85
N ASN A 68 15.66 -7.47 1.04
CA ASN A 68 14.52 -7.86 0.20
C ASN A 68 14.06 -6.74 -0.75
N PHE A 69 14.83 -5.65 -0.87
CA PHE A 69 14.35 -4.45 -1.54
C PHE A 69 14.04 -4.68 -3.01
N ASP A 70 14.90 -5.40 -3.74
CA ASP A 70 14.66 -5.69 -5.15
C ASP A 70 13.36 -6.49 -5.35
N ALA A 71 13.13 -7.50 -4.50
CA ALA A 71 11.88 -8.26 -4.47
C ALA A 71 10.65 -7.33 -4.26
N ILE A 72 10.75 -6.41 -3.30
CA ILE A 72 9.67 -5.49 -2.92
C ILE A 72 9.42 -4.46 -4.02
N LYS A 73 10.47 -3.84 -4.55
CA LYS A 73 10.44 -2.77 -5.55
C LYS A 73 9.71 -3.20 -6.83
N HIS A 74 10.03 -4.40 -7.30
CA HIS A 74 9.45 -4.99 -8.51
C HIS A 74 8.16 -5.78 -8.24
N SER A 75 7.74 -5.93 -6.98
CA SER A 75 6.46 -6.58 -6.68
C SER A 75 5.26 -5.73 -7.12
N ARG A 76 4.20 -6.38 -7.61
CA ARG A 76 2.89 -5.76 -7.84
C ARG A 76 2.01 -5.98 -6.62
N LEU A 77 1.55 -4.88 -6.03
CA LEU A 77 0.59 -4.88 -4.92
C LEU A 77 -0.83 -4.85 -5.49
N ILE A 78 -1.64 -5.84 -5.11
CA ILE A 78 -3.03 -5.95 -5.57
C ILE A 78 -3.92 -6.02 -4.33
N TYR A 79 -4.76 -5.00 -4.14
CA TYR A 79 -5.78 -5.01 -3.11
C TYR A 79 -6.80 -6.12 -3.39
N SER A 80 -6.98 -7.03 -2.44
CA SER A 80 -7.89 -8.18 -2.55
C SER A 80 -9.25 -7.89 -1.90
N GLY A 81 -9.23 -7.19 -0.76
CA GLY A 81 -10.44 -6.86 -0.02
C GLY A 81 -10.15 -6.41 1.41
N GLU A 82 -11.21 -6.04 2.12
CA GLU A 82 -11.16 -5.83 3.56
C GLU A 82 -12.42 -6.39 4.21
N ASN A 83 -12.27 -6.94 5.42
CA ASN A 83 -13.37 -7.43 6.23
C ASN A 83 -13.36 -6.72 7.60
N ASN A 84 -14.46 -6.04 7.90
CA ASN A 84 -14.64 -5.27 9.11
C ASN A 84 -15.46 -6.07 10.13
N ASN A 85 -14.77 -6.64 11.12
CA ASN A 85 -15.42 -7.20 12.30
C ASN A 85 -15.51 -6.13 13.39
N LYS A 86 -16.49 -6.21 14.31
CA LYS A 86 -16.72 -5.22 15.39
C LYS A 86 -15.49 -4.87 16.25
N LYS A 87 -14.43 -5.69 16.20
CA LYS A 87 -13.17 -5.50 16.95
C LYS A 87 -11.95 -5.25 16.07
N ASN A 88 -11.93 -5.77 14.84
CA ASN A 88 -10.74 -5.82 13.99
C ASN A 88 -11.11 -5.54 12.53
N VAL A 89 -10.22 -4.84 11.83
CA VAL A 89 -10.27 -4.68 10.38
C VAL A 89 -9.18 -5.56 9.78
N ASN A 90 -9.58 -6.53 8.96
CA ASN A 90 -8.65 -7.38 8.22
C ASN A 90 -8.54 -6.83 6.80
N VAL A 91 -7.34 -6.44 6.39
CA VAL A 91 -7.07 -5.92 5.04
C VAL A 91 -6.19 -6.92 4.31
N GLU A 92 -6.60 -7.31 3.11
CA GLU A 92 -5.91 -8.32 2.31
C GLU A 92 -5.27 -7.71 1.06
N PHE A 93 -3.98 -7.97 0.90
CA PHE A 93 -3.20 -7.66 -0.30
C PHE A 93 -2.55 -8.92 -0.84
N LEU A 94 -2.56 -9.06 -2.17
CA LEU A 94 -1.74 -10.01 -2.90
C LEU A 94 -0.47 -9.29 -3.37
N ILE A 95 0.69 -9.84 -3.01
CA ILE A 95 1.99 -9.38 -3.50
C ILE A 95 2.41 -10.36 -4.59
N LYS A 96 2.46 -9.89 -5.84
CA LYS A 96 2.97 -10.69 -6.97
C LYS A 96 4.38 -10.28 -7.28
N ILE A 97 5.27 -11.24 -7.41
CA ILE A 97 6.66 -11.05 -7.83
C ILE A 97 6.82 -11.74 -9.18
N ASP A 98 7.35 -11.02 -10.17
CA ASP A 98 7.74 -11.57 -11.46
C ASP A 98 9.23 -11.87 -11.40
N ASP A 99 9.60 -13.13 -11.58
CA ASP A 99 11.00 -13.58 -11.54
C ASP A 99 11.82 -13.07 -12.73
N ASN A 100 11.17 -12.66 -13.83
CA ASN A 100 11.85 -12.04 -14.97
C ASN A 100 12.29 -10.60 -14.68
N GLU A 101 11.71 -9.95 -13.67
CA GLU A 101 12.04 -8.58 -13.28
C GLU A 101 13.04 -8.51 -12.11
N ILE A 102 13.39 -9.65 -11.50
CA ILE A 102 14.17 -9.71 -10.25
C ILE A 102 15.18 -10.85 -10.32
N ASN A 103 16.47 -10.52 -10.18
CA ASN A 103 17.52 -11.53 -10.03
C ASN A 103 17.49 -12.09 -8.60
N LEU A 104 16.56 -12.99 -8.32
CA LEU A 104 16.39 -13.61 -7.00
C LEU A 104 17.42 -14.72 -6.72
N PHE A 105 18.12 -15.20 -7.75
CA PHE A 105 19.08 -16.29 -7.68
C PHE A 105 20.27 -15.98 -8.59
N ASP A 106 21.31 -15.39 -8.00
CA ASP A 106 22.67 -15.58 -8.51
C ASP A 106 23.19 -16.98 -8.09
#